data_AF-A0A2J6X860-F1
#
_entry.id   AF-A0A2J6X860-F1
#
_cell.length_a   1.000
_cell.length_b   1.000
_cell.length_c   1.000
_cell.angle_alpha   90.00
_cell.angle_beta   90.00
_cell.angle_gamma   90.00
#
_symmetry.space_group_name_H-M   'P 1'
#
loop_
_entity.id
_entity.type
_entity.pdbx_description
1 polymer ?
#
loop_
_entity_poly.entity_id
_entity_poly.type
_entity_poly.pdbx_seq_one_letter_code
_entity_poly.pdbx_strand_id
1 'polypeptide(L)'
;RLQPACMTMVSEGMVVHTNTPRLQMYRRQIIELLFAERNHVCAVCVASGNCELQRLAAMVGMDHVRYDYLSPNCPVDISHPRFGIDHNRCVLCTRCVRACDEIEGVHTWDVAGRGTDSRVITDLNQPWGTSTTCTSCGKCQLACPTGAIFPRGVAVGERPHASERIALIVEARKQRW
;
A
#
# COMPACT_ATOMS: atom_id res chain seq x y z
N ARG A 1 13.20 -20.11 13.86
CA ARG A 1 12.13 -19.12 14.15
C ARG A 1 11.86 -18.32 12.87
N LEU A 2 10.63 -17.89 12.60
CA LEU A 2 10.35 -17.01 11.46
C LEU A 2 10.87 -15.60 11.76
N GLN A 3 11.53 -14.98 10.80
CA GLN A 3 12.11 -13.65 10.92
C GLN A 3 11.68 -12.78 9.73
N PRO A 4 11.40 -11.48 9.93
CA PRO A 4 11.07 -10.57 8.84
C PRO A 4 12.33 -10.29 8.00
N ALA A 5 12.32 -10.68 6.73
CA ALA A 5 13.46 -10.51 5.83
C ALA A 5 13.86 -9.03 5.64
N CYS A 6 12.90 -8.09 5.73
CA CYS A 6 13.13 -6.67 5.53
C CYS A 6 13.89 -5.97 6.66
N MET A 7 13.99 -6.56 7.86
CA MET A 7 14.68 -5.96 9.02
C MET A 7 15.75 -6.85 9.64
N THR A 8 15.84 -8.11 9.22
CA THR A 8 16.84 -9.03 9.78
C THR A 8 18.22 -8.68 9.22
N MET A 9 19.15 -8.32 10.10
CA MET A 9 20.53 -8.03 9.73
C MET A 9 21.25 -9.30 9.27
N VAL A 10 22.01 -9.19 8.17
CA VAL A 10 22.83 -10.30 7.67
C VAL A 10 23.99 -10.58 8.65
N SER A 11 24.31 -11.84 8.82
CA SER A 11 25.46 -12.29 9.63
C SER A 11 26.23 -13.37 8.90
N GLU A 12 27.54 -13.44 9.17
CA GLU A 12 28.39 -14.49 8.62
C GLU A 12 27.87 -15.88 8.98
N GLY A 13 27.96 -16.82 8.04
CA GLY A 13 27.43 -18.18 8.21
C GLY A 13 25.90 -18.32 8.29
N MET A 14 25.12 -17.26 8.04
CA MET A 14 23.65 -17.32 8.08
C MET A 14 23.10 -18.23 6.96
N VAL A 15 22.32 -19.25 7.34
CA VAL A 15 21.59 -20.12 6.40
C VAL A 15 20.13 -19.68 6.32
N VAL A 16 19.70 -19.23 5.13
CA VAL A 16 18.34 -18.72 4.90
C VAL A 16 17.56 -19.66 3.99
N HIS A 17 16.46 -20.22 4.50
CA HIS A 17 15.52 -20.99 3.70
C HIS A 17 14.30 -20.13 3.39
N THR A 18 14.11 -19.76 2.12
CA THR A 18 13.03 -18.85 1.68
C THR A 18 11.84 -19.58 1.05
N ASN A 19 11.96 -20.87 0.76
CA ASN A 19 10.97 -21.68 0.07
C ASN A 19 10.71 -23.00 0.81
N THR A 20 10.13 -22.92 2.00
CA THR A 20 9.70 -24.09 2.78
C THR A 20 8.18 -24.21 2.80
N PRO A 21 7.59 -25.41 2.91
CA PRO A 21 6.13 -25.57 2.99
C PRO A 21 5.50 -24.73 4.10
N ARG A 22 6.18 -24.66 5.25
CA ARG A 22 5.78 -23.80 6.37
C ARG A 22 5.71 -22.34 5.97
N LEU A 23 6.72 -21.79 5.30
CA LEU A 23 6.72 -20.39 4.86
C LEU A 23 5.64 -20.10 3.83
N GLN A 24 5.40 -21.02 2.89
CA GLN A 24 4.36 -20.86 1.89
C GLN A 24 2.97 -20.79 2.53
N MET A 25 2.71 -21.64 3.53
CA MET A 25 1.48 -21.59 4.32
C MET A 25 1.27 -20.23 5.01
N TYR A 26 2.28 -19.72 5.71
CA TYR A 26 2.17 -18.42 6.40
C TYR A 26 2.01 -17.25 5.43
N ARG A 27 2.72 -17.25 4.30
CA ARG A 27 2.56 -16.21 3.27
C ARG A 27 1.14 -16.19 2.74
N ARG A 28 0.55 -17.36 2.45
CA ARG A 28 -0.84 -17.46 2.00
C ARG A 28 -1.81 -16.93 3.05
N GLN A 29 -1.66 -17.33 4.31
CA GLN A 29 -2.51 -16.84 5.41
C GLN A 29 -2.44 -15.31 5.57
N ILE A 30 -1.25 -14.72 5.52
CA ILE A 30 -1.09 -13.26 5.61
C ILE A 30 -1.81 -12.57 4.45
N ILE A 31 -1.65 -13.06 3.22
CA ILE A 31 -2.35 -12.48 2.07
C ILE A 31 -3.87 -12.61 2.23
N GLU A 32 -4.38 -13.78 2.62
CA GLU A 32 -5.81 -13.98 2.86
C GLU A 32 -6.36 -13.00 3.92
N LEU A 33 -5.62 -12.77 5.02
CA LEU A 33 -6.01 -11.79 6.04
C LEU A 33 -6.03 -10.36 5.50
N LEU A 34 -5.05 -9.98 4.66
CA LEU A 34 -5.06 -8.66 4.01
C LEU A 34 -6.27 -8.48 3.10
N PHE A 35 -6.72 -9.54 2.40
CA PHE A 35 -7.96 -9.50 1.63
C PHE A 35 -9.20 -9.43 2.53
N ALA A 36 -9.23 -10.15 3.66
CA ALA A 36 -10.37 -10.19 4.58
C ALA A 36 -10.60 -8.86 5.33
N GLU A 37 -9.55 -8.08 5.56
CA GLU A 37 -9.62 -6.84 6.36
C GLU A 37 -10.48 -5.74 5.69
N ARG A 38 -10.43 -5.63 4.36
CA ARG A 38 -11.08 -4.54 3.59
C ARG A 38 -11.75 -5.05 2.31
N ASN A 39 -12.49 -4.18 1.61
CA ASN A 39 -13.27 -4.56 0.42
C ASN A 39 -12.42 -4.52 -0.87
N HIS A 40 -11.70 -5.61 -1.15
CA HIS A 40 -10.86 -5.75 -2.34
C HIS A 40 -11.63 -6.29 -3.56
N VAL A 41 -12.38 -5.43 -4.26
CA VAL A 41 -13.09 -5.79 -5.49
C VAL A 41 -12.23 -5.45 -6.73
N CYS A 42 -11.47 -6.43 -7.23
CA CYS A 42 -10.53 -6.22 -8.35
C CYS A 42 -11.20 -5.87 -9.68
N ALA A 43 -12.41 -6.38 -9.95
CA ALA A 43 -13.11 -6.19 -11.23
C ALA A 43 -13.37 -4.71 -11.60
N VAL A 44 -13.46 -3.83 -10.59
CA VAL A 44 -13.69 -2.39 -10.76
C VAL A 44 -12.51 -1.52 -10.31
N CYS A 45 -11.37 -2.15 -10.02
CA CYS A 45 -10.22 -1.47 -9.46
C CYS A 45 -9.33 -0.88 -10.57
N VAL A 46 -9.01 0.40 -10.47
CA VAL A 46 -8.05 1.09 -11.37
C VAL A 46 -6.65 0.45 -11.36
N ALA A 47 -6.28 -0.26 -10.30
CA ALA A 47 -5.00 -0.96 -10.18
C ALA A 47 -5.07 -2.44 -10.61
N SER A 48 -6.19 -2.93 -11.14
CA SER A 48 -6.31 -4.32 -11.59
C SER A 48 -5.22 -4.64 -12.62
N GLY A 49 -4.56 -5.80 -12.50
CA GLY A 49 -3.41 -6.17 -13.33
C GLY A 49 -2.09 -5.50 -12.94
N ASN A 50 -2.14 -4.36 -12.25
CA ASN A 50 -0.99 -3.58 -11.78
C ASN A 50 -0.93 -3.45 -10.23
N CYS A 51 -1.51 -4.41 -9.51
CA CYS A 51 -1.63 -4.40 -8.05
C CYS A 51 -0.68 -5.43 -7.42
N GLU A 52 0.20 -5.01 -6.49
CA GLU A 52 1.14 -5.91 -5.80
C GLU A 52 0.41 -6.97 -4.97
N LEU A 53 -0.69 -6.60 -4.29
CA LEU A 53 -1.48 -7.55 -3.49
C LEU A 53 -2.09 -8.65 -4.37
N GLN A 54 -2.64 -8.28 -5.53
CA GLN A 54 -3.20 -9.24 -6.49
C GLN A 54 -2.11 -10.18 -7.02
N ARG A 55 -0.94 -9.64 -7.37
CA ARG A 55 0.21 -10.44 -7.82
C ARG A 55 0.71 -11.39 -6.73
N LEU A 56 0.79 -10.92 -5.48
CA LEU A 56 1.19 -11.74 -4.34
C LEU A 56 0.21 -12.89 -4.10
N ALA A 57 -1.10 -12.63 -4.22
CA ALA A 57 -2.14 -13.65 -4.12
C ALA A 57 -1.95 -14.78 -5.15
N ALA A 58 -1.71 -14.41 -6.41
CA ALA A 58 -1.42 -15.37 -7.47
C ALA A 58 -0.14 -16.18 -7.18
N MET A 59 0.93 -15.50 -6.74
CA MET A 59 2.21 -16.16 -6.45
C MET A 59 2.14 -17.17 -5.30
N VAL A 60 1.32 -16.94 -4.28
CA VAL A 60 1.16 -17.87 -3.15
C VAL A 60 0.12 -18.97 -3.42
N GLY A 61 -0.49 -18.96 -4.61
CA GLY A 61 -1.56 -19.87 -5.02
C GLY A 61 -2.81 -19.70 -4.16
N MET A 62 -3.19 -18.46 -3.85
CA MET A 62 -4.44 -18.15 -3.17
C MET A 62 -5.58 -18.24 -4.19
N ASP A 63 -6.54 -19.12 -3.92
CA ASP A 63 -7.74 -19.37 -4.72
C ASP A 63 -9.00 -18.76 -4.06
N HIS A 64 -9.08 -18.80 -2.73
CA HIS A 64 -10.14 -18.17 -1.94
C HIS A 64 -9.58 -17.66 -0.59
N VAL A 65 -10.38 -16.84 0.09
CA VAL A 65 -10.09 -16.37 1.46
C VAL A 65 -10.86 -17.25 2.44
N ARG A 66 -10.17 -17.83 3.41
CA ARG A 66 -10.76 -18.75 4.41
C ARG A 66 -11.28 -18.05 5.67
N TYR A 67 -11.00 -16.75 5.80
CA TYR A 67 -11.42 -15.93 6.93
C TYR A 67 -12.66 -15.12 6.56
N ASP A 68 -13.49 -14.81 7.56
CA ASP A 68 -14.63 -13.92 7.36
C ASP A 68 -14.16 -12.52 7.00
N TYR A 69 -14.80 -11.91 6.00
CA TYR A 69 -14.53 -10.53 5.62
C TYR A 69 -15.13 -9.56 6.64
N LEU A 70 -14.34 -8.59 7.09
CA LEU A 70 -14.82 -7.54 7.99
C LEU A 70 -15.81 -6.59 7.30
N SER A 71 -15.69 -6.46 5.98
CA SER A 71 -16.54 -5.62 5.12
C SER A 71 -16.86 -4.22 5.67
N PRO A 72 -15.86 -3.44 6.13
CA PRO A 72 -16.12 -2.17 6.77
C PRO A 72 -16.67 -1.15 5.79
N ASN A 73 -17.54 -0.25 6.26
CA ASN A 73 -17.96 0.89 5.48
C ASN A 73 -16.85 1.96 5.48
N CYS A 74 -16.12 2.04 4.38
CA CYS A 74 -15.03 2.98 4.17
C CYS A 74 -15.40 3.95 3.04
N PRO A 75 -15.61 5.26 3.33
CA PRO A 75 -15.89 6.23 2.29
C PRO A 75 -14.66 6.42 1.39
N VAL A 76 -14.93 6.73 0.12
CA VAL A 76 -13.91 7.13 -0.86
C VAL A 76 -13.82 8.65 -0.84
N ASP A 77 -12.62 9.19 -0.68
CA ASP A 77 -12.37 10.61 -0.77
C ASP A 77 -11.82 10.97 -2.16
N ILE A 78 -12.58 11.80 -2.88
CA ILE A 78 -12.26 12.34 -4.21
C ILE A 78 -12.22 13.88 -4.20
N SER A 79 -12.10 14.49 -3.02
CA SER A 79 -12.08 15.95 -2.85
C SER A 79 -10.84 16.59 -3.48
N HIS A 80 -9.72 15.86 -3.56
CA HIS A 80 -8.51 16.36 -4.19
C HIS A 80 -8.66 16.47 -5.72
N PRO A 81 -8.16 17.55 -6.37
CA PRO A 81 -8.41 17.79 -7.80
C PRO A 81 -7.81 16.72 -8.72
N ARG A 82 -6.68 16.13 -8.32
CA ARG A 82 -5.91 15.18 -9.16
C ARG A 82 -5.95 13.71 -8.71
N PHE A 83 -6.29 13.46 -7.47
CA PHE A 83 -6.12 12.15 -6.85
C PHE A 83 -7.34 11.82 -5.99
N GLY A 84 -7.51 10.55 -5.68
CA GLY A 84 -8.48 10.07 -4.71
C GLY A 84 -7.87 8.99 -3.82
N ILE A 85 -8.49 8.76 -2.66
CA ILE A 85 -8.15 7.68 -1.75
C ILE A 85 -9.38 6.82 -1.46
N ASP A 86 -9.23 5.53 -1.69
CA ASP A 86 -10.20 4.49 -1.37
C ASP A 86 -9.64 3.59 -0.27
N HIS A 87 -10.12 3.80 0.95
CA HIS A 87 -9.71 3.03 2.13
C HIS A 87 -10.14 1.56 2.07
N ASN A 88 -11.11 1.20 1.22
CA ASN A 88 -11.48 -0.19 1.00
C ASN A 88 -10.35 -1.01 0.38
N ARG A 89 -9.36 -0.36 -0.24
CA ARG A 89 -8.25 -1.02 -0.93
C ARG A 89 -6.93 -0.88 -0.18
N CYS A 90 -6.92 -0.19 0.96
CA CYS A 90 -5.72 0.09 1.75
C CYS A 90 -5.36 -1.10 2.64
N VAL A 91 -4.12 -1.55 2.58
CA VAL A 91 -3.56 -2.62 3.44
C VAL A 91 -2.71 -2.07 4.59
N LEU A 92 -2.89 -0.79 4.93
CA LEU A 92 -2.19 -0.07 6.00
C LEU A 92 -0.65 -0.24 6.01
N CYS A 93 -0.03 -0.38 4.84
CA CYS A 93 1.42 -0.62 4.72
C CYS A 93 2.32 0.59 5.01
N THR A 94 1.72 1.76 5.27
CA THR A 94 2.37 3.07 5.54
C THR A 94 3.39 3.57 4.51
N ARG A 95 3.52 2.93 3.33
CA ARG A 95 4.40 3.40 2.24
C ARG A 95 4.07 4.82 1.77
N CYS A 96 2.79 5.19 1.74
CA CYS A 96 2.36 6.55 1.37
C CYS A 96 2.77 7.61 2.40
N VAL A 97 2.65 7.30 3.69
CA VAL A 97 3.09 8.14 4.81
C VAL A 97 4.58 8.41 4.69
N ARG A 98 5.39 7.34 4.60
CA ARG A 98 6.84 7.44 4.44
C ARG A 98 7.26 8.18 3.18
N ALA A 99 6.61 7.95 2.05
CA ALA A 99 6.91 8.68 0.82
C ALA A 99 6.57 10.18 0.93
N CYS A 100 5.53 10.55 1.66
CA CYS A 100 5.16 11.95 1.88
C CYS A 100 6.10 12.67 2.86
N ASP A 101 6.59 11.93 3.85
CA ASP A 101 7.49 12.43 4.88
C ASP A 101 8.95 12.42 4.42
N GLU A 102 9.52 11.25 4.16
CA GLU A 102 10.95 11.07 3.89
C GLU A 102 11.36 11.58 2.51
N ILE A 103 10.45 11.54 1.53
CA ILE A 103 10.76 11.94 0.15
C ILE A 103 10.20 13.33 -0.15
N GLU A 104 8.93 13.59 0.09
CA GLU A 104 8.43 14.95 -0.16
C GLU A 104 8.80 15.95 0.93
N GLY A 105 8.87 15.52 2.20
CA GLY A 105 9.18 16.40 3.33
C GLY A 105 7.98 17.19 3.87
N VAL A 106 6.75 16.88 3.45
CA VAL A 106 5.55 17.66 3.83
C VAL A 106 4.64 16.96 4.83
N HIS A 107 4.79 15.64 5.02
CA HIS A 107 4.04 14.86 6.01
C HIS A 107 2.50 15.07 5.98
N THR A 108 1.90 15.19 4.79
CA THR A 108 0.44 15.31 4.67
C THR A 108 -0.30 14.06 5.14
N TRP A 109 0.31 12.89 4.99
CA TRP A 109 -0.30 11.61 5.33
C TRP A 109 0.18 11.15 6.70
N ASP A 110 -0.74 10.70 7.54
CA ASP A 110 -0.43 10.02 8.80
C ASP A 110 -1.43 8.86 9.05
N VAL A 111 -1.34 8.20 10.20
CA VAL A 111 -2.24 7.12 10.63
C VAL A 111 -2.99 7.56 11.90
N ALA A 112 -4.31 7.41 11.89
CA ALA A 112 -5.15 7.58 13.07
C ALA A 112 -5.95 6.32 13.37
N GLY A 113 -6.47 6.24 14.60
CA GLY A 113 -7.20 5.07 15.09
C GLY A 113 -6.29 3.97 15.66
N ARG A 114 -6.90 2.85 16.03
CA ARG A 114 -6.20 1.67 16.58
C ARG A 114 -6.91 0.40 16.13
N GLY A 115 -6.17 -0.72 16.06
CA GLY A 115 -6.74 -2.01 15.66
C GLY A 115 -7.36 -1.93 14.26
N THR A 116 -8.55 -2.51 14.09
CA THR A 116 -9.33 -2.52 12.84
C THR A 116 -9.80 -1.12 12.40
N ASP A 117 -9.83 -0.15 13.32
CA ASP A 117 -10.20 1.24 13.03
C ASP A 117 -9.03 2.10 12.57
N SER A 118 -7.82 1.52 12.48
CA SER A 118 -6.64 2.23 11.99
C SER A 118 -6.80 2.60 10.51
N ARG A 119 -6.58 3.87 10.19
CA ARG A 119 -6.72 4.41 8.83
C ARG A 119 -5.62 5.41 8.54
N VAL A 120 -5.17 5.43 7.28
CA VAL A 120 -4.38 6.53 6.76
C VAL A 120 -5.28 7.76 6.69
N ILE A 121 -4.80 8.91 7.13
CA ILE A 121 -5.54 10.18 7.16
C ILE A 121 -4.70 11.30 6.56
N THR A 122 -5.38 12.34 6.07
CA THR A 122 -4.77 13.58 5.61
C THR A 122 -4.81 14.65 6.69
N ASP A 123 -3.64 15.21 7.01
CA ASP A 123 -3.42 16.17 8.10
C ASP A 123 -4.17 15.73 9.38
N LEU A 124 -5.07 16.56 9.90
CA LEU A 124 -5.91 16.25 11.06
C LEU A 124 -7.22 15.55 10.67
N ASN A 125 -7.13 14.53 9.83
CA ASN A 125 -8.27 13.75 9.31
C ASN A 125 -9.32 14.62 8.58
N GLN A 126 -8.84 15.59 7.80
CA GLN A 126 -9.67 16.41 6.92
C GLN A 126 -9.74 15.80 5.51
N PRO A 127 -10.73 16.15 4.67
CA PRO A 127 -10.72 15.73 3.27
C PRO A 127 -9.41 16.14 2.57
N TRP A 128 -8.85 15.26 1.74
CA TRP A 128 -7.55 15.48 1.11
C TRP A 128 -7.51 16.78 0.28
N GLY A 129 -8.61 17.14 -0.38
CA GLY A 129 -8.72 18.38 -1.15
C GLY A 129 -8.64 19.66 -0.32
N THR A 130 -8.81 19.60 0.99
CA THR A 130 -8.66 20.76 1.90
C THR A 130 -7.27 20.84 2.53
N SER A 131 -6.40 19.86 2.27
CA SER A 131 -5.04 19.83 2.80
C SER A 131 -4.21 21.00 2.26
N THR A 132 -3.66 21.79 3.19
CA THR A 132 -2.74 22.89 2.87
C THR A 132 -1.28 22.44 2.78
N THR A 133 -0.96 21.27 3.33
CA THR A 133 0.40 20.70 3.31
C THR A 133 0.67 19.94 2.00
N CYS A 134 -0.37 19.45 1.33
CA CYS A 134 -0.21 18.64 0.13
C CYS A 134 0.35 19.44 -1.05
N THR A 135 1.54 19.07 -1.53
CA THR A 135 2.13 19.63 -2.75
C THR A 135 1.56 19.02 -4.03
N SER A 136 0.62 18.08 -3.91
CA SER A 136 0.03 17.35 -5.03
C SER A 136 1.08 16.65 -5.92
N CYS A 137 2.21 16.22 -5.35
CA CYS A 137 3.33 15.67 -6.12
C CYS A 137 3.13 14.24 -6.63
N GLY A 138 2.14 13.51 -6.11
CA GLY A 138 1.79 12.14 -6.55
C GLY A 138 2.74 11.02 -6.08
N LYS A 139 3.76 11.31 -5.27
CA LYS A 139 4.71 10.29 -4.79
C LYS A 139 4.04 9.22 -3.92
N CYS A 140 3.07 9.61 -3.11
CA CYS A 140 2.25 8.69 -2.32
C CYS A 140 1.41 7.73 -3.20
N GLN A 141 0.93 8.20 -4.36
CA GLN A 141 0.22 7.39 -5.35
C GLN A 141 1.17 6.37 -6.00
N LEU A 142 2.39 6.78 -6.36
CA LEU A 142 3.40 5.89 -6.92
C LEU A 142 3.88 4.83 -5.92
N ALA A 143 3.93 5.18 -4.62
CA ALA A 143 4.36 4.28 -3.55
C ALA A 143 3.29 3.28 -3.08
N CYS A 144 2.01 3.56 -3.35
CA CYS A 144 0.90 2.74 -2.90
C CYS A 144 0.87 1.39 -3.66
N PRO A 145 0.96 0.24 -2.96
CA PRO A 145 1.08 -1.09 -3.59
C PRO A 145 -0.24 -1.67 -4.12
N THR A 146 -1.36 -1.07 -3.74
CA THR A 146 -2.71 -1.46 -4.13
C THR A 146 -3.38 -0.34 -4.91
N GLY A 147 -4.69 -0.43 -5.13
CA GLY A 147 -5.52 0.64 -5.70
C GLY A 147 -5.95 1.75 -4.74
N ALA A 148 -5.40 1.82 -3.51
CA ALA A 148 -5.93 2.72 -2.48
C ALA A 148 -5.79 4.20 -2.83
N ILE A 149 -4.59 4.69 -3.19
CA ILE A 149 -4.38 6.08 -3.61
C ILE A 149 -4.24 6.13 -5.12
N PHE A 150 -5.15 6.76 -5.85
CA PHE A 150 -5.22 6.69 -7.32
C PHE A 150 -5.37 8.06 -7.98
N PRO A 151 -4.90 8.23 -9.23
CA PRO A 151 -5.21 9.43 -10.02
C PRO A 151 -6.69 9.46 -10.42
N ARG A 152 -7.31 10.64 -10.43
CA ARG A 152 -8.68 10.80 -10.94
C ARG A 152 -8.70 10.73 -12.47
N GLY A 153 -9.82 10.24 -13.02
CA GLY A 153 -10.04 10.19 -14.46
C GLY A 153 -9.36 9.03 -15.19
N VAL A 154 -8.87 8.01 -14.47
CA VAL A 154 -8.33 6.78 -15.08
C VAL A 154 -9.36 5.65 -15.02
N ALA A 155 -9.37 4.78 -16.03
CA ALA A 155 -10.26 3.63 -16.05
C ALA A 155 -9.69 2.43 -15.26
N VAL A 156 -10.47 1.35 -15.24
CA VAL A 156 -10.09 0.08 -14.60
C VAL A 156 -8.79 -0.45 -15.23
N GLY A 157 -7.82 -0.80 -14.39
CA GLY A 157 -6.51 -1.32 -14.80
C GLY A 157 -5.52 -0.30 -15.37
N GLU A 158 -5.92 0.96 -15.57
CA GLU A 158 -5.07 1.99 -16.19
C GLU A 158 -4.20 2.76 -15.19
N ARG A 159 -4.26 2.43 -13.90
CA ARG A 159 -3.42 3.11 -12.92
C ARG A 159 -1.94 2.83 -13.23
N PRO A 160 -1.11 3.88 -13.37
CA PRO A 160 0.33 3.70 -13.47
C PRO A 160 0.89 3.21 -12.13
N HIS A 161 1.51 2.02 -12.15
CA HIS A 161 2.24 1.47 -11.02
C HIS A 161 3.73 1.46 -11.35
N ALA A 162 4.49 2.33 -10.70
CA ALA A 162 5.92 2.49 -10.96
C ALA A 162 6.67 2.73 -9.64
N SER A 163 6.62 1.75 -8.74
CA SER A 163 7.28 1.81 -7.44
C SER A 163 8.81 2.02 -7.57
N GLU A 164 9.42 1.56 -8.66
CA GLU A 164 10.82 1.81 -9.00
C GLU A 164 11.16 3.30 -9.13
N ARG A 165 10.19 4.15 -9.55
CA ARG A 165 10.42 5.61 -9.64
C ARG A 165 10.69 6.22 -8.27
N ILE A 166 10.12 5.67 -7.20
CA ILE A 166 10.39 6.13 -5.85
C ILE A 166 11.86 5.87 -5.48
N ALA A 167 12.36 4.66 -5.77
CA ALA A 167 13.77 4.33 -5.54
C ALA A 167 14.71 5.24 -6.36
N LEU A 168 14.38 5.48 -7.63
CA LEU A 168 15.14 6.39 -8.50
C LEU A 168 15.20 7.82 -7.95
N ILE A 169 14.09 8.36 -7.44
CA ILE A 169 14.05 9.70 -6.83
C ILE A 169 14.96 9.78 -5.60
N VAL A 170 14.93 8.75 -4.75
CA VAL A 170 15.77 8.69 -3.55
C VAL A 170 17.25 8.66 -3.94
N GLU A 171 17.62 7.83 -4.91
CA GLU A 171 19.00 7.71 -5.36
C GLU A 171 19.52 8.98 -6.03
N ALA A 172 18.74 9.59 -6.92
CA ALA A 172 19.10 10.84 -7.58
C ALA A 172 19.34 12.00 -6.60
N ARG A 173 18.68 11.98 -5.43
CA ARG A 173 18.93 12.97 -4.37
C ARG A 173 20.23 12.72 -3.63
N LYS A 174 20.62 11.46 -3.39
CA LYS A 174 21.91 11.13 -2.75
C LYS A 174 23.11 11.59 -3.58
N GLN A 175 22.99 11.55 -4.90
CA GLN A 175 24.06 11.93 -5.83
C GLN A 175 24.25 13.45 -5.99
N ARG A 176 23.35 14.27 -5.42
CA ARG A 176 23.38 15.74 -5.53
C ARG A 176 24.04 16.45 -4.34
N TRP A 177 24.63 15.71 -3.41
CA TRP A 177 25.33 16.23 -2.23
C TRP A 177 26.70 15.58 -2.10
#